data_AF-A0A7C1W2H1-F1
#
_entry.id   AF-A0A7C1W2H1-F1
#
_cell.length_a   1.000
_cell.length_b   1.000
_cell.length_c   1.000
_cell.angle_alpha   90.00
_cell.angle_beta   90.00
_cell.angle_gamma   90.00
#
_symmetry.space_group_name_H-M   'P 1'
#
loop_
_entity.id
_entity.type
_entity.pdbx_description
1 polymer ?
#
loop_
_entity_poly.entity_id
_entity_poly.type
_entity_poly.pdbx_seq_one_letter_code
_entity_poly.pdbx_strand_id
1 'polypeptide(L)'
;MDIRMGEAVPVRKKWSWWERALLERYFRGVVSLDELFGLREETAAHWSEKMLARCISKETYRIRDVCMESIYRNVTVNLSHLASTMIIKLVKKGEMSIRRELFDKTLYMALKSLQDTSGVGLHRSLYWPDRYRGVVDGENPLLDRFLATCRAAGLVGRTPESYRFLDKLRAECDFDEIRLENPVLVYANEVAPLAEVAGAVDAAMAKAPTASDREIAGLLFDDEIRAYDWNRRHFSKERFREINDKETADENTAPFLLLPEDAMEDAPDKRTGVLLVHGFLASPAELAQYGRRLHAQGLSVMGVRLAGHGTSPWDLKERAWKDWLRSVRRGYRILSAYVERIVMVGFSAGGALALLLASERPEKLSGVAAVSTPVIYRNRKLAFVPLLHGINKLSSWIPSFEGFMPFIENDSEHPHINYFNIPVQGLYQLRLMTDELQNRLAKVKSPVLIIQGEGDLVVDPKSAKIIHGKLASTDKTLHWVAADRHGIINEDIGNTQKVLNAFIRRFAEDEPAGTAA
;
A
#
# COMPACT_ATOMS: atom_id res chain seq x y z
N MET A 1 -9.09 2.49 22.76
CA MET A 1 -9.07 1.01 22.68
C MET A 1 -10.12 0.49 21.71
N ASP A 2 -9.69 -0.02 20.56
CA ASP A 2 -10.50 -0.84 19.64
C ASP A 2 -10.18 -2.31 19.94
N ILE A 3 -11.18 -3.14 20.21
CA ILE A 3 -11.00 -4.50 20.76
C ILE A 3 -11.85 -5.48 19.94
N ARG A 4 -11.28 -6.64 19.60
CA ARG A 4 -12.01 -7.74 18.96
C ARG A 4 -12.71 -8.61 20.00
N MET A 5 -13.80 -9.27 19.60
CA MET A 5 -14.38 -10.31 20.45
C MET A 5 -13.42 -11.49 20.55
N GLY A 6 -13.03 -11.85 21.77
CA GLY A 6 -12.18 -13.01 22.06
C GLY A 6 -12.97 -14.24 22.47
N GLU A 7 -12.25 -15.32 22.76
CA GLU A 7 -12.84 -16.53 23.32
C GLU A 7 -13.34 -16.31 24.75
N ALA A 8 -14.40 -17.04 25.13
CA ALA A 8 -14.93 -16.98 26.48
C ALA A 8 -13.93 -17.55 27.49
N VAL A 9 -13.66 -16.80 28.57
CA VAL A 9 -12.75 -17.25 29.64
C VAL A 9 -13.44 -18.35 30.48
N PRO A 10 -12.94 -19.60 30.49
CA PRO A 10 -13.60 -20.69 31.22
C PRO A 10 -13.27 -20.63 32.72
N VAL A 11 -14.25 -20.21 33.54
CA VAL A 11 -14.10 -20.05 35.00
C VAL A 11 -14.30 -21.36 35.79
N ARG A 12 -15.06 -22.33 35.24
CA ARG A 12 -15.62 -23.48 36.01
C ARG A 12 -14.64 -24.60 36.43
N LYS A 13 -13.45 -24.72 35.85
CA LYS A 13 -12.63 -25.96 35.96
C LYS A 13 -11.61 -26.01 37.10
N LYS A 14 -11.57 -25.06 38.04
CA LYS A 14 -10.32 -24.81 38.77
C LYS A 14 -10.32 -25.00 40.29
N TRP A 15 -11.45 -25.25 40.93
CA TRP A 15 -11.51 -25.56 42.37
C TRP A 15 -11.20 -27.04 42.63
N SER A 16 -10.20 -27.30 43.49
CA SER A 16 -9.89 -28.61 44.02
C SER A 16 -10.99 -29.14 44.95
N TRP A 17 -11.00 -30.45 45.21
CA TRP A 17 -12.05 -31.09 46.02
C TRP A 17 -12.14 -30.53 47.44
N TRP A 18 -11.01 -30.18 48.07
CA TRP A 18 -10.97 -29.68 49.44
C TRP A 18 -11.38 -28.19 49.53
N GLU A 19 -11.07 -27.38 48.51
CA GLU A 19 -11.55 -26.00 48.42
C GLU A 19 -13.07 -25.94 48.26
N ARG A 20 -13.65 -26.87 47.49
CA ARG A 20 -15.11 -27.02 47.37
C ARG A 20 -15.75 -27.37 48.71
N ALA A 21 -15.17 -28.30 49.46
CA ALA A 21 -15.67 -28.66 50.78
C ALA A 21 -15.62 -27.49 51.78
N LEU A 22 -14.55 -26.68 51.74
CA LEU A 22 -14.43 -25.46 52.54
C LEU A 22 -15.46 -24.39 52.14
N LEU A 23 -15.63 -24.16 50.84
CA LEU A 23 -16.66 -23.27 50.30
C LEU A 23 -18.05 -23.71 50.74
N GLU A 24 -18.43 -24.97 50.52
CA GLU A 24 -19.74 -25.50 50.92
C GLU A 24 -20.02 -25.34 52.41
N ARG A 25 -19.00 -25.56 53.26
CA ARG A 25 -19.13 -25.38 54.71
C ARG A 25 -19.31 -23.91 55.09
N TYR A 26 -18.60 -23.00 54.44
CA TYR A 26 -18.72 -21.56 54.69
C TYR A 26 -20.05 -21.00 54.17
N PHE A 27 -20.47 -21.36 52.95
CA PHE A 27 -21.74 -20.93 52.35
C PHE A 27 -22.99 -21.31 53.16
N ARG A 28 -22.93 -22.39 53.96
CA ARG A 28 -24.04 -22.75 54.86
C ARG A 28 -24.26 -21.76 56.00
N GLY A 29 -23.26 -20.93 56.32
CA GLY A 29 -23.32 -19.95 57.41
C GLY A 29 -23.42 -18.49 56.96
N VAL A 30 -23.36 -18.22 55.65
CA VAL A 30 -23.43 -16.86 55.09
C VAL A 30 -24.89 -16.46 54.92
N VAL A 31 -25.29 -15.33 55.52
CA VAL A 31 -26.69 -14.85 55.51
C VAL A 31 -26.87 -13.72 54.48
N SER A 32 -25.79 -13.11 53.99
CA SER A 32 -25.83 -12.04 52.99
C SER A 32 -24.66 -12.06 52.00
N LEU A 33 -24.83 -11.40 50.84
CA LEU A 33 -23.75 -11.21 49.87
C LEU A 33 -22.61 -10.33 50.42
N ASP A 34 -22.92 -9.38 51.30
CA ASP A 34 -21.91 -8.52 51.92
C ASP A 34 -20.98 -9.30 52.86
N GLU A 35 -21.49 -10.31 53.58
CA GLU A 35 -20.65 -11.22 54.37
C GLU A 35 -19.74 -12.07 53.47
N LEU A 36 -20.23 -12.49 52.30
CA LEU A 36 -19.46 -13.26 51.32
C LEU A 36 -18.31 -12.44 50.72
N PHE A 37 -18.58 -11.20 50.31
CA PHE A 37 -17.58 -10.30 49.71
C PHE A 37 -16.71 -9.59 50.76
N GLY A 38 -17.16 -9.56 52.02
CA GLY A 38 -16.44 -9.01 53.16
C GLY A 38 -15.37 -9.94 53.75
N LEU A 39 -15.31 -11.20 53.33
CA LEU A 39 -14.30 -12.17 53.77
C LEU A 39 -12.90 -11.74 53.32
N ARG A 40 -12.14 -11.14 54.24
CA ARG A 40 -10.72 -10.81 54.06
C ARG A 40 -9.86 -11.64 54.99
N GLU A 41 -8.64 -11.93 54.57
CA GLU A 41 -7.68 -12.68 55.38
C GLU A 41 -7.39 -11.99 56.73
N GLU A 42 -7.44 -10.66 56.74
CA GLU A 42 -7.19 -9.81 57.89
C GLU A 42 -8.35 -9.78 58.91
N THR A 43 -9.58 -10.01 58.46
CA THR A 43 -10.81 -9.93 59.27
C THR A 43 -11.37 -11.28 59.68
N ALA A 44 -10.85 -12.38 59.12
CA ALA A 44 -11.31 -13.75 59.38
C ALA A 44 -10.95 -14.24 60.80
N ALA A 45 -11.93 -14.74 61.53
CA ALA A 45 -11.80 -15.19 62.92
C ALA A 45 -11.20 -16.60 63.02
N HIS A 46 -11.45 -17.45 62.02
CA HIS A 46 -11.04 -18.85 62.04
C HIS A 46 -10.00 -19.19 60.96
N TRP A 47 -9.15 -20.18 61.23
CA TRP A 47 -8.11 -20.61 60.27
C TRP A 47 -8.69 -21.12 58.95
N SER A 48 -9.85 -21.78 58.99
CA SER A 48 -10.58 -22.22 57.79
C SER A 48 -11.06 -21.06 56.92
N GLU A 49 -11.49 -19.96 57.54
CA GLU A 49 -11.91 -18.74 56.87
C GLU A 49 -10.71 -18.00 56.26
N LYS A 50 -9.57 -17.95 56.97
CA LYS A 50 -8.31 -17.41 56.44
C LYS A 50 -7.81 -18.20 55.23
N MET A 51 -7.83 -19.53 55.30
CA MET A 51 -7.50 -20.37 54.14
C MET A 51 -8.46 -20.13 52.98
N LEU A 52 -9.77 -20.04 53.25
CA LEU A 52 -10.78 -19.79 52.23
C LEU A 52 -10.59 -18.42 51.56
N ALA A 53 -10.35 -17.37 52.35
CA ALA A 53 -10.07 -16.01 51.86
C ALA A 53 -8.83 -15.98 50.96
N ARG A 54 -7.77 -16.71 51.33
CA ARG A 54 -6.57 -16.89 50.50
C ARG A 54 -6.86 -17.62 49.20
N CYS A 55 -7.63 -18.71 49.24
CA CYS A 55 -7.98 -19.47 48.04
C CYS A 55 -8.84 -18.63 47.08
N ILE A 56 -9.86 -17.93 47.61
CA ILE A 56 -10.69 -17.02 46.82
C ILE A 56 -9.82 -15.91 46.22
N SER A 57 -8.99 -15.23 47.02
CA SER A 57 -8.13 -14.15 46.52
C SER A 57 -7.17 -14.63 45.44
N LYS A 58 -6.53 -15.79 45.64
CA LYS A 58 -5.64 -16.41 44.65
C LYS A 58 -6.37 -16.67 43.34
N GLU A 59 -7.57 -17.23 43.39
CA GLU A 59 -8.33 -17.55 42.20
C GLU A 59 -8.93 -16.29 41.54
N THR A 60 -9.30 -15.27 42.33
CA THR A 60 -9.69 -13.95 41.83
C THR A 60 -8.55 -13.27 41.09
N TYR A 61 -7.33 -13.25 41.65
CA TYR A 61 -6.17 -12.68 40.98
C TYR A 61 -5.87 -13.43 39.68
N ARG A 62 -5.91 -14.77 39.71
CA ARG A 62 -5.71 -15.58 38.52
C ARG A 62 -6.77 -15.32 37.44
N ILE A 63 -8.05 -15.27 37.80
CA ILE A 63 -9.15 -14.99 36.85
C ILE A 63 -8.99 -13.57 36.29
N ARG A 64 -8.71 -12.58 37.15
CA ARG A 64 -8.42 -11.21 36.74
C ARG A 64 -7.28 -11.19 35.73
N ASP A 65 -6.17 -11.85 36.03
CA ASP A 65 -4.98 -11.83 35.16
C ASP A 65 -5.28 -12.50 33.80
N VAL A 66 -6.00 -13.63 33.79
CA VAL A 66 -6.45 -14.28 32.55
C VAL A 66 -7.43 -13.40 31.76
N CYS A 67 -8.39 -12.75 32.43
CA CYS A 67 -9.32 -11.83 31.79
C CYS A 67 -8.59 -10.62 31.21
N MET A 68 -7.66 -10.03 31.96
CA MET A 68 -6.87 -8.88 31.53
C MET A 68 -5.98 -9.25 30.35
N GLU A 69 -5.24 -10.37 30.44
CA GLU A 69 -4.45 -10.89 29.34
C GLU A 69 -5.29 -11.10 28.08
N SER A 70 -6.49 -11.68 28.24
CA SER A 70 -7.43 -11.89 27.13
C SER A 70 -7.91 -10.56 26.53
N ILE A 71 -8.26 -9.57 27.34
CA ILE A 71 -8.69 -8.24 26.87
C ILE A 71 -7.57 -7.56 26.08
N TYR A 72 -6.34 -7.56 26.60
CA TYR A 72 -5.20 -6.93 25.94
C TYR A 72 -4.79 -7.65 24.65
N ARG A 73 -4.82 -8.99 24.61
CA ARG A 73 -4.59 -9.76 23.37
C ARG A 73 -5.59 -9.42 22.25
N ASN A 74 -6.78 -8.97 22.61
CA ASN A 74 -7.81 -8.57 21.66
C ASN A 74 -7.70 -7.11 21.20
N VAL A 75 -6.75 -6.33 21.74
CA VAL A 75 -6.51 -4.96 21.29
C VAL A 75 -6.10 -4.98 19.83
N THR A 76 -6.72 -4.07 19.08
CA THR A 76 -6.47 -3.90 17.66
C THR A 76 -5.41 -2.81 17.48
N VAL A 77 -4.18 -3.23 17.14
CA VAL A 77 -3.01 -2.36 17.00
C VAL A 77 -3.15 -1.45 15.78
N ASN A 78 -2.87 -0.16 15.94
CA ASN A 78 -2.93 0.85 14.88
C ASN A 78 -1.64 1.69 14.87
N LEU A 79 -1.54 2.63 13.93
CA LEU A 79 -0.32 3.43 13.76
C LEU A 79 0.00 4.31 14.98
N SER A 80 -1.02 4.84 15.67
CA SER A 80 -0.85 5.63 16.89
C SER A 80 -0.26 4.80 18.04
N HIS A 81 -0.63 3.52 18.16
CA HIS A 81 -0.04 2.60 19.14
C HIS A 81 1.47 2.43 18.89
N LEU A 82 1.88 2.21 17.64
CA LEU A 82 3.30 2.04 17.28
C LEU A 82 4.10 3.34 17.50
N ALA A 83 3.57 4.47 17.02
CA ALA A 83 4.20 5.76 17.22
C ALA A 83 4.35 6.09 18.70
N SER A 84 3.31 5.85 19.51
CA SER A 84 3.34 6.11 20.95
C SER A 84 4.32 5.20 21.69
N THR A 85 4.34 3.91 21.37
CA THR A 85 5.30 2.95 21.93
C THR A 85 6.73 3.38 21.64
N MET A 86 7.01 3.84 20.42
CA MET A 86 8.33 4.34 20.03
C MET A 86 8.70 5.63 20.76
N ILE A 87 7.78 6.61 20.86
CA ILE A 87 7.99 7.86 21.60
C ILE A 87 8.34 7.57 23.07
N ILE A 88 7.56 6.73 23.75
CA ILE A 88 7.80 6.38 25.15
C ILE A 88 9.15 5.65 25.32
N LYS A 89 9.53 4.76 24.40
CA LYS A 89 10.85 4.11 24.43
C LYS A 89 12.01 5.10 24.27
N LEU A 90 11.91 6.05 23.33
CA LEU A 90 12.92 7.10 23.14
C LEU A 90 13.05 7.98 24.40
N VAL A 91 11.92 8.44 24.94
CA VAL A 91 11.90 9.26 26.17
C VAL A 91 12.50 8.53 27.37
N LYS A 92 12.23 7.23 27.52
CA LYS A 92 12.82 6.37 28.57
C LYS A 92 14.33 6.17 28.41
N LYS A 93 14.84 6.20 27.18
CA LYS A 93 16.29 6.20 26.89
C LYS A 93 16.96 7.57 27.08
N GLY A 94 16.19 8.61 27.40
CA GLY A 94 16.70 9.98 27.51
C GLY A 94 16.79 10.72 26.17
N GLU A 95 16.34 10.11 25.07
CA GLU A 95 16.36 10.71 23.74
C GLU A 95 15.12 11.60 23.55
N MET A 96 15.29 12.90 23.72
CA MET A 96 14.19 13.89 23.62
C MET A 96 14.02 14.46 22.21
N SER A 97 14.75 13.96 21.22
CA SER A 97 14.60 14.37 19.83
C SER A 97 15.06 13.29 18.85
N ILE A 98 14.43 13.23 17.69
CA ILE A 98 14.77 12.29 16.62
C ILE A 98 14.53 12.94 15.25
N ARG A 99 15.39 12.63 14.27
CA ARG A 99 15.19 13.07 12.88
C ARG A 99 13.87 12.51 12.33
N ARG A 100 13.09 13.32 11.63
CA ARG A 100 11.78 12.95 11.09
C ARG A 100 11.87 11.72 10.19
N GLU A 101 12.77 11.76 9.21
CA GLU A 101 13.01 10.63 8.30
C GLU A 101 13.32 9.34 9.04
N LEU A 102 14.11 9.39 10.11
CA LEU A 102 14.43 8.21 10.90
C LEU A 102 13.21 7.72 11.69
N PHE A 103 12.44 8.61 12.30
CA PHE A 103 11.20 8.27 13.00
C PHE A 103 10.19 7.60 12.06
N ASP A 104 9.95 8.23 10.92
CA ASP A 104 8.96 7.83 9.90
C ASP A 104 9.36 6.47 9.28
N LYS A 105 10.65 6.28 8.96
CA LYS A 105 11.20 4.99 8.50
C LYS A 105 11.09 3.90 9.58
N THR A 106 11.45 4.21 10.83
CA THR A 106 11.37 3.25 11.94
C THR A 106 9.93 2.80 12.17
N LEU A 107 8.99 3.74 12.16
CA LEU A 107 7.57 3.46 12.32
C LEU A 107 7.03 2.59 11.18
N TYR A 108 7.43 2.87 9.94
CA TYR A 108 7.09 2.04 8.79
C TYR A 108 7.63 0.62 8.95
N MET A 109 8.90 0.45 9.31
CA MET A 109 9.51 -0.87 9.50
C MET A 109 8.87 -1.66 10.65
N ALA A 110 8.52 -1.00 11.76
CA ALA A 110 7.79 -1.64 12.86
C ALA A 110 6.41 -2.14 12.42
N LEU A 111 5.69 -1.34 11.61
CA LEU A 111 4.43 -1.72 11.01
C LEU A 111 4.60 -2.95 10.10
N LYS A 112 5.63 -2.96 9.24
CA LYS A 112 5.90 -4.09 8.34
C LYS A 112 6.21 -5.37 9.12
N SER A 113 7.07 -5.29 10.13
CA SER A 113 7.39 -6.42 11.01
C SER A 113 6.14 -7.01 11.69
N LEU A 114 5.21 -6.17 12.15
CA LEU A 114 3.97 -6.64 12.76
C LEU A 114 3.00 -7.30 11.79
N GLN A 115 3.00 -6.90 10.52
CA GLN A 115 2.13 -7.53 9.50
C GLN A 115 2.45 -9.01 9.29
N ASP A 116 3.68 -9.43 9.63
CA ASP A 116 4.16 -10.82 9.51
C ASP A 116 4.14 -11.57 10.85
N THR A 117 3.73 -10.90 11.92
CA THR A 117 3.70 -11.48 13.27
C THR A 117 2.33 -12.08 13.59
N SER A 118 2.30 -13.35 14.00
CA SER A 118 1.09 -14.01 14.50
C SER A 118 0.78 -13.62 15.96
N GLY A 119 -0.49 -13.64 16.35
CA GLY A 119 -0.90 -13.42 17.75
C GLY A 119 -1.27 -11.98 18.11
N VAL A 120 -1.08 -11.04 17.18
CA VAL A 120 -1.48 -9.63 17.36
C VAL A 120 -2.64 -9.28 16.43
N GLY A 121 -3.72 -8.73 16.99
CA GLY A 121 -4.80 -8.15 16.20
C GLY A 121 -4.37 -6.82 15.60
N LEU A 122 -4.27 -6.71 14.27
CA LEU A 122 -4.00 -5.42 13.62
C LEU A 122 -5.29 -4.73 13.17
N HIS A 123 -5.32 -3.40 13.24
CA HIS A 123 -6.43 -2.61 12.70
C HIS A 123 -6.47 -2.74 11.18
N ARG A 124 -7.67 -2.71 10.59
CA ARG A 124 -7.85 -2.79 9.13
C ARG A 124 -6.99 -1.80 8.35
N SER A 125 -6.69 -0.64 8.95
CA SER A 125 -5.83 0.37 8.34
C SER A 125 -4.39 -0.07 8.19
N LEU A 126 -3.93 -1.10 8.90
CA LEU A 126 -2.59 -1.66 8.76
C LEU A 126 -2.56 -2.80 7.72
N TYR A 127 -3.70 -3.36 7.31
CA TYR A 127 -3.74 -4.35 6.22
C TYR A 127 -3.93 -3.72 4.84
N TRP A 128 -4.43 -2.48 4.78
CA TRP A 128 -4.72 -1.78 3.54
C TRP A 128 -3.68 -0.69 3.27
N PRO A 129 -2.74 -0.91 2.33
CA PRO A 129 -1.66 0.03 2.01
C PRO A 129 -2.11 1.47 1.77
N ASP A 130 -3.25 1.73 1.11
CA ASP A 130 -3.70 3.12 0.89
C ASP A 130 -3.99 3.91 2.18
N ARG A 131 -4.05 3.24 3.35
CA ARG A 131 -4.18 3.91 4.66
C ARG A 131 -2.86 4.24 5.33
N TYR A 132 -1.78 3.50 5.05
CA TYR A 132 -0.46 3.73 5.65
C TYR A 132 0.63 4.09 4.63
N ARG A 133 0.31 4.16 3.34
CA ARG A 133 1.19 4.75 2.33
C ARG A 133 1.59 6.16 2.72
N GLY A 134 2.83 6.51 2.41
CA GLY A 134 3.45 7.78 2.81
C GLY A 134 4.00 7.80 4.23
N VAL A 135 3.82 6.76 5.06
CA VAL A 135 4.42 6.74 6.42
C VAL A 135 5.94 6.85 6.33
N VAL A 136 6.60 6.09 5.44
CA VAL A 136 8.06 6.12 5.26
C VAL A 136 8.59 7.50 4.82
N ASP A 137 7.74 8.31 4.18
CA ASP A 137 8.07 9.64 3.66
C ASP A 137 7.64 10.78 4.60
N GLY A 138 6.96 10.45 5.72
CA GLY A 138 6.34 11.45 6.59
C GLY A 138 5.16 12.19 5.94
N GLU A 139 4.53 11.60 4.93
CA GLU A 139 3.38 12.13 4.17
C GLU A 139 2.11 11.28 4.38
N ASN A 140 1.87 10.84 5.62
CA ASN A 140 0.68 10.05 5.95
C ASN A 140 -0.35 10.86 6.74
N PRO A 141 -1.59 11.06 6.21
CA PRO A 141 -2.62 11.86 6.88
C PRO A 141 -3.04 11.35 8.27
N LEU A 142 -3.01 10.04 8.51
CA LEU A 142 -3.39 9.48 9.82
C LEU A 142 -2.30 9.76 10.86
N LEU A 143 -1.03 9.59 10.48
CA LEU A 143 0.11 9.93 11.33
C LEU A 143 0.16 11.43 11.62
N ASP A 144 0.01 12.27 10.59
CA ASP A 144 0.00 13.72 10.75
C ASP A 144 -1.09 14.20 11.70
N ARG A 145 -2.29 13.60 11.61
CA ARG A 145 -3.40 13.91 12.53
C ARG A 145 -3.05 13.53 13.96
N PHE A 146 -2.50 12.34 14.17
CA PHE A 146 -2.07 11.89 15.50
C PHE A 146 -0.99 12.81 16.09
N LEU A 147 0.05 13.12 15.31
CA LEU A 147 1.12 14.02 15.73
C LEU A 147 0.62 15.45 15.96
N ALA A 148 -0.37 15.92 15.19
CA ALA A 148 -1.01 17.22 15.41
C ALA A 148 -1.74 17.27 16.76
N THR A 149 -2.47 16.21 17.12
CA THR A 149 -3.07 16.08 18.46
C THR A 149 -2.00 16.12 19.56
N CYS A 150 -0.89 15.39 19.37
CA CYS A 150 0.22 15.41 20.34
C CYS A 150 0.87 16.80 20.47
N ARG A 151 0.95 17.56 19.37
CA ARG A 151 1.42 18.96 19.41
C ARG A 151 0.47 19.85 20.19
N ALA A 152 -0.84 19.75 19.92
CA ALA A 152 -1.86 20.53 20.62
C ALA A 152 -1.88 20.24 22.12
N ALA A 153 -1.59 19.00 22.52
CA ALA A 153 -1.48 18.59 23.93
C ALA A 153 -0.15 19.02 24.60
N GLY A 154 0.81 19.58 23.86
CA GLY A 154 2.11 19.98 24.38
C GLY A 154 3.07 18.82 24.65
N LEU A 155 2.94 17.70 23.92
CA LEU A 155 3.75 16.49 24.11
C LEU A 155 4.88 16.38 23.09
N VAL A 156 4.63 16.82 21.86
CA VAL A 156 5.56 16.73 20.75
C VAL A 156 5.72 18.11 20.13
N GLY A 157 6.95 18.51 19.83
CA GLY A 157 7.29 19.63 18.95
C GLY A 157 7.73 19.12 17.58
N ARG A 158 7.60 19.96 16.54
CA ARG A 158 8.06 19.64 15.18
C ARG A 158 8.89 20.78 14.63
N THR A 159 10.10 20.46 14.19
CA THR A 159 10.91 21.33 13.31
C THR A 159 10.84 20.77 11.88
N PRO A 160 11.40 21.46 10.87
CA PRO A 160 11.51 20.90 9.52
C PRO A 160 12.20 19.53 9.48
N GLU A 161 13.18 19.28 10.35
CA GLU A 161 14.04 18.08 10.28
C GLU A 161 13.82 17.08 11.41
N SER A 162 13.23 17.48 12.55
CA SER A 162 13.13 16.63 13.74
C SER A 162 11.79 16.74 14.47
N TYR A 163 11.42 15.64 15.13
CA TYR A 163 10.43 15.64 16.21
C TYR A 163 11.15 15.86 17.54
N ARG A 164 10.61 16.73 18.39
CA ARG A 164 11.08 16.97 19.76
C ARG A 164 10.04 16.44 20.74
N PHE A 165 10.46 15.72 21.75
CA PHE A 165 9.59 15.21 22.81
C PHE A 165 9.70 16.15 24.01
N LEU A 166 8.56 16.60 24.52
CA LEU A 166 8.49 17.61 25.58
C LEU A 166 8.36 16.94 26.95
N ASP A 167 8.82 17.64 27.99
CA ASP A 167 8.87 17.09 29.37
C ASP A 167 7.50 16.68 29.91
N LYS A 168 6.40 17.24 29.37
CA LYS A 168 5.03 16.82 29.70
C LYS A 168 4.79 15.32 29.46
N LEU A 169 5.55 14.65 28.58
CA LEU A 169 5.49 13.20 28.40
C LEU A 169 5.92 12.40 29.64
N ARG A 170 6.66 13.02 30.58
CA ARG A 170 7.12 12.45 31.85
C ARG A 170 6.30 12.90 33.06
N ALA A 171 5.39 13.86 32.88
CA ALA A 171 4.57 14.36 33.96
C ALA A 171 3.56 13.30 34.42
N GLU A 172 3.28 13.27 35.72
CA GLU A 172 2.11 12.56 36.24
C GLU A 172 0.85 13.30 35.78
N CYS A 173 -0.13 12.55 35.29
CA CYS A 173 -1.43 13.07 34.89
C CYS A 173 -2.50 12.43 35.77
N ASP A 174 -3.53 13.20 36.11
CA ASP A 174 -4.72 12.66 36.77
C ASP A 174 -5.44 11.65 35.86
N PHE A 175 -6.02 10.62 36.50
CA PHE A 175 -6.61 9.48 35.81
C PHE A 175 -7.70 9.87 34.79
N ASP A 176 -8.51 10.87 35.13
CA ASP A 176 -9.63 11.31 34.30
C ASP A 176 -9.19 12.23 33.14
N GLU A 177 -8.07 12.93 33.29
CA GLU A 177 -7.60 13.93 32.32
C GLU A 177 -6.55 13.38 31.34
N ILE A 178 -5.90 12.25 31.68
CA ILE A 178 -4.79 11.66 30.90
C ILE A 178 -5.12 11.45 29.41
N ARG A 179 -6.38 11.20 29.07
CA ARG A 179 -6.81 11.02 27.66
C ARG A 179 -6.75 12.30 26.85
N LEU A 180 -6.93 13.44 27.48
CA LEU A 180 -6.82 14.76 26.86
C LEU A 180 -5.38 15.27 26.94
N GLU A 181 -4.71 15.02 28.07
CA GLU A 181 -3.40 15.57 28.35
C GLU A 181 -2.24 14.79 27.74
N ASN A 182 -2.32 13.45 27.76
CA ASN A 182 -1.24 12.57 27.33
C ASN A 182 -1.76 11.36 26.53
N PRO A 183 -2.38 11.57 25.35
CA PRO A 183 -2.78 10.49 24.45
C PRO A 183 -1.63 9.54 24.07
N VAL A 184 -0.38 9.98 24.07
CA VAL A 184 0.80 9.13 23.82
C VAL A 184 0.89 8.04 24.88
N LEU A 185 0.84 8.39 26.16
CA LEU A 185 0.93 7.42 27.24
C LEU A 185 -0.28 6.46 27.24
N VAL A 186 -1.48 6.96 26.92
CA VAL A 186 -2.68 6.13 26.76
C VAL A 186 -2.48 5.06 25.69
N TYR A 187 -2.10 5.45 24.47
CA TYR A 187 -1.90 4.52 23.36
C TYR A 187 -0.74 3.54 23.61
N ALA A 188 0.35 3.98 24.24
CA ALA A 188 1.44 3.09 24.62
C ALA A 188 1.02 2.06 25.68
N ASN A 189 0.21 2.48 26.66
CA ASN A 189 -0.29 1.60 27.71
C ASN A 189 -1.32 0.58 27.19
N GLU A 190 -2.16 0.95 26.22
CA GLU A 190 -3.14 0.03 25.60
C GLU A 190 -2.49 -1.22 24.98
N VAL A 191 -1.24 -1.10 24.50
CA VAL A 191 -0.48 -2.20 23.86
C VAL A 191 0.73 -2.66 24.67
N ALA A 192 0.99 -2.09 25.85
CA ALA A 192 2.15 -2.44 26.67
C ALA A 192 2.23 -3.94 27.04
N PRO A 193 1.12 -4.67 27.25
CA PRO A 193 1.16 -6.12 27.49
C PRO A 193 1.47 -6.97 26.25
N LEU A 194 1.46 -6.38 25.05
CA LEU A 194 1.73 -7.08 23.79
C LEU A 194 3.24 -7.06 23.50
N ALA A 195 3.94 -8.12 23.90
CA ALA A 195 5.39 -8.25 23.73
C ALA A 195 5.82 -8.15 22.25
N GLU A 196 4.97 -8.62 21.35
CA GLU A 196 5.16 -8.56 19.90
C GLU A 196 5.23 -7.10 19.39
N VAL A 197 4.38 -6.21 19.93
CA VAL A 197 4.39 -4.79 19.57
C VAL A 197 5.68 -4.12 20.05
N ALA A 198 6.07 -4.39 21.31
CA ALA A 198 7.31 -3.87 21.85
C ALA A 198 8.53 -4.39 21.07
N GLY A 199 8.56 -5.69 20.75
CA GLY A 199 9.62 -6.34 20.01
C GLY A 199 9.76 -5.82 18.57
N ALA A 200 8.64 -5.61 17.87
CA ALA A 200 8.67 -5.05 16.52
C ALA A 200 9.21 -3.61 16.50
N VAL A 201 8.83 -2.78 17.48
CA VAL A 201 9.38 -1.42 17.62
C VAL A 201 10.87 -1.46 17.96
N ASP A 202 11.31 -2.34 18.87
CA ASP A 202 12.72 -2.47 19.22
C ASP A 202 13.58 -2.92 18.03
N ALA A 203 13.12 -3.95 17.30
CA ALA A 203 13.79 -4.45 16.10
C ALA A 203 13.88 -3.35 15.01
N ALA A 204 12.79 -2.60 14.80
CA ALA A 204 12.79 -1.49 13.86
C ALA A 204 13.73 -0.36 14.28
N MET A 205 13.74 0.03 15.56
CA MET A 205 14.65 1.07 16.07
C MET A 205 16.12 0.68 15.90
N ALA A 206 16.45 -0.61 16.04
CA ALA A 206 17.79 -1.12 15.82
C ALA A 206 18.18 -1.16 14.33
N LYS A 207 17.24 -1.51 13.45
CA LYS A 207 17.51 -1.74 12.02
C LYS A 207 17.37 -0.48 11.15
N ALA A 208 16.43 0.42 11.43
CA ALA A 208 16.14 1.58 10.60
C ALA A 208 17.33 2.54 10.32
N PRO A 209 18.27 2.76 11.25
CA PRO A 209 19.45 3.60 10.97
C PRO A 209 20.36 3.04 9.86
N THR A 210 20.41 1.72 9.69
CA THR A 210 21.27 1.02 8.74
C THR A 210 20.50 0.36 7.60
N ALA A 211 19.17 0.53 7.54
CA ALA A 211 18.33 -0.03 6.50
C ALA A 211 18.68 0.61 5.15
N SER A 212 19.03 -0.24 4.17
CA SER A 212 19.34 0.18 2.81
C SER A 212 18.07 0.60 2.06
N ASP A 213 18.22 1.41 1.02
CA ASP A 213 17.11 1.79 0.14
C ASP A 213 16.46 0.57 -0.54
N ARG A 214 17.25 -0.50 -0.77
CA ARG A 214 16.76 -1.78 -1.31
C ARG A 214 15.88 -2.55 -0.34
N GLU A 215 16.24 -2.57 0.94
CA GLU A 215 15.40 -3.17 1.97
C GLU A 215 14.05 -2.43 2.06
N ILE A 216 14.08 -1.10 2.02
CA ILE A 216 12.85 -0.29 1.99
C ILE A 216 12.07 -0.52 0.69
N ALA A 217 12.73 -0.61 -0.47
CA ALA A 217 12.09 -0.90 -1.74
C ALA A 217 11.42 -2.28 -1.77
N GLY A 218 12.01 -3.29 -1.12
CA GLY A 218 11.40 -4.60 -0.94
C GLY A 218 10.10 -4.53 -0.13
N LEU A 219 10.09 -3.77 0.97
CA LEU A 219 8.89 -3.51 1.77
C LEU A 219 7.83 -2.73 1.00
N LEU A 220 8.23 -1.76 0.16
CA LEU A 220 7.33 -1.02 -0.71
C LEU A 220 6.75 -1.90 -1.84
N PHE A 221 7.51 -2.87 -2.35
CA PHE A 221 6.99 -3.84 -3.31
C PHE A 221 5.98 -4.79 -2.65
N ASP A 222 6.25 -5.25 -1.42
CA ASP A 222 5.29 -5.99 -0.61
C ASP A 222 3.99 -5.19 -0.39
N ASP A 223 4.05 -3.86 -0.25
CA ASP A 223 2.84 -3.02 -0.22
C ASP A 223 2.04 -3.07 -1.53
N GLU A 224 2.67 -3.20 -2.70
CA GLU A 224 1.92 -3.37 -3.96
C GLU A 224 1.22 -4.74 -4.04
N ILE A 225 1.85 -5.79 -3.52
CA ILE A 225 1.27 -7.14 -3.42
C ILE A 225 0.10 -7.15 -2.43
N ARG A 226 0.27 -6.58 -1.23
CA ARG A 226 -0.81 -6.46 -0.24
C ARG A 226 -1.97 -5.61 -0.75
N ALA A 227 -1.69 -4.55 -1.51
CA ALA A 227 -2.74 -3.72 -2.12
C ALA A 227 -3.52 -4.49 -3.18
N TYR A 228 -2.83 -5.31 -3.98
CA TYR A 228 -3.45 -6.19 -4.97
C TYR A 228 -4.40 -7.19 -4.29
N ASP A 229 -3.91 -7.91 -3.30
CA ASP A 229 -4.69 -8.89 -2.53
C ASP A 229 -5.90 -8.26 -1.85
N TRP A 230 -5.69 -7.11 -1.19
CA TRP A 230 -6.76 -6.40 -0.50
C TRP A 230 -7.85 -5.97 -1.48
N ASN A 231 -7.47 -5.39 -2.63
CA ASN A 231 -8.42 -4.98 -3.65
C ASN A 231 -9.16 -6.18 -4.23
N ARG A 232 -8.49 -7.29 -4.56
CA ARG A 232 -9.16 -8.49 -5.06
C ARG A 232 -10.21 -9.01 -4.08
N ARG A 233 -9.86 -9.16 -2.80
CA ARG A 233 -10.80 -9.60 -1.75
C ARG A 233 -11.94 -8.60 -1.52
N HIS A 234 -11.66 -7.30 -1.63
CA HIS A 234 -12.67 -6.28 -1.44
C HIS A 234 -13.69 -6.29 -2.58
N PHE A 235 -13.22 -6.33 -3.83
CA PHE A 235 -14.05 -6.25 -5.02
C PHE A 235 -14.61 -7.59 -5.50
N SER A 236 -14.28 -8.71 -4.84
CA SER A 236 -14.92 -10.02 -5.05
C SER A 236 -16.19 -10.26 -4.21
N LYS A 237 -16.64 -9.26 -3.44
CA LYS A 237 -17.84 -9.37 -2.60
C LYS A 237 -19.12 -9.44 -3.44
N GLU A 238 -20.17 -10.02 -2.86
CA GLU A 238 -21.47 -10.29 -3.51
C GLU A 238 -22.01 -9.10 -4.32
N ARG A 239 -21.95 -7.89 -3.73
CA ARG A 239 -22.42 -6.65 -4.35
C ARG A 239 -21.77 -6.28 -5.70
N PHE A 240 -20.69 -6.96 -6.08
CA PHE A 240 -19.93 -6.70 -7.31
C PHE A 240 -20.07 -7.81 -8.36
N ARG A 241 -20.73 -8.94 -8.02
CA ARG A 241 -20.79 -10.15 -8.86
C ARG A 241 -21.40 -9.93 -10.24
N GLU A 242 -22.45 -9.12 -10.34
CA GLU A 242 -23.18 -8.90 -11.61
C GLU A 242 -22.27 -8.54 -12.79
N ILE A 243 -21.22 -7.77 -12.56
CA ILE A 243 -20.24 -7.40 -13.58
C ILE A 243 -19.03 -8.32 -13.56
N ASN A 244 -18.55 -8.71 -12.37
CA ASN A 244 -17.37 -9.57 -12.26
C ASN A 244 -17.57 -10.94 -12.92
N ASP A 245 -18.77 -11.52 -12.84
CA ASP A 245 -19.06 -12.84 -13.40
C ASP A 245 -19.11 -12.83 -14.94
N LYS A 246 -19.12 -11.65 -15.55
CA LYS A 246 -19.01 -11.46 -17.01
C LYS A 246 -17.57 -11.28 -17.48
N GLU A 247 -16.62 -11.11 -16.56
CA GLU A 247 -15.22 -10.91 -16.92
C GLU A 247 -14.61 -12.21 -17.43
N THR A 248 -13.78 -12.09 -18.48
CA THR A 248 -13.16 -13.22 -19.17
C THR A 248 -11.65 -13.31 -18.92
N ALA A 249 -11.05 -12.27 -18.34
CA ALA A 249 -9.62 -12.23 -18.08
C ALA A 249 -9.20 -13.23 -16.99
N ASP A 250 -8.24 -14.09 -17.32
CA ASP A 250 -7.79 -15.23 -16.51
C ASP A 250 -6.27 -15.26 -16.27
N GLU A 251 -5.52 -14.34 -16.88
CA GLU A 251 -4.07 -14.21 -16.72
C GLU A 251 -3.63 -13.72 -15.32
N ASN A 252 -2.36 -13.93 -14.98
CA ASN A 252 -1.81 -13.42 -13.73
C ASN A 252 -1.65 -11.89 -13.77
N THR A 253 -2.51 -11.22 -13.01
CA THR A 253 -2.63 -9.75 -12.98
C THR A 253 -1.82 -9.06 -11.87
N ALA A 254 -1.03 -9.81 -11.10
CA ALA A 254 -0.20 -9.25 -10.03
C ALA A 254 0.95 -8.39 -10.58
N PRO A 255 1.38 -7.33 -9.87
CA PRO A 255 2.63 -6.66 -10.21
C PRO A 255 3.81 -7.63 -10.01
N PHE A 256 4.87 -7.44 -10.78
CA PHE A 256 6.07 -8.28 -10.70
C PHE A 256 7.34 -7.45 -10.62
N LEU A 257 8.34 -7.99 -9.92
CA LEU A 257 9.69 -7.45 -9.82
C LEU A 257 10.66 -8.60 -10.08
N LEU A 258 11.42 -8.50 -11.17
CA LEU A 258 12.39 -9.49 -11.61
C LEU A 258 13.78 -8.86 -11.49
N LEU A 259 14.58 -9.37 -10.56
CA LEU A 259 15.95 -8.92 -10.32
C LEU A 259 16.91 -10.04 -10.73
N PRO A 260 18.06 -9.72 -11.37
CA PRO A 260 19.17 -10.66 -11.55
C PRO A 260 19.68 -11.19 -10.20
N GLU A 261 20.25 -12.40 -10.17
CA GLU A 261 20.73 -13.03 -8.92
C GLU A 261 21.82 -12.21 -8.21
N ASP A 262 22.71 -11.59 -8.99
CA ASP A 262 23.79 -10.70 -8.52
C ASP A 262 23.33 -9.28 -8.19
N ALA A 263 22.08 -8.90 -8.54
CA ALA A 263 21.49 -7.63 -8.11
C ALA A 263 21.15 -7.60 -6.60
N MET A 264 21.37 -8.72 -5.89
CA MET A 264 21.17 -8.84 -4.45
C MET A 264 22.44 -8.53 -3.62
N GLU A 265 23.61 -8.30 -4.23
CA GLU A 265 24.83 -7.85 -3.54
C GLU A 265 24.78 -6.35 -3.22
N ASP A 266 25.29 -5.90 -2.06
CA ASP A 266 25.04 -4.58 -1.43
C ASP A 266 25.38 -3.29 -2.23
N ALA A 267 25.89 -3.39 -3.46
CA ALA A 267 26.13 -2.25 -4.35
C ALA A 267 24.97 -2.05 -5.35
N PRO A 268 24.52 -0.80 -5.62
CA PRO A 268 23.56 -0.52 -6.68
C PRO A 268 24.04 -1.12 -7.99
N ASP A 269 23.12 -1.77 -8.67
CA ASP A 269 23.42 -2.39 -9.93
C ASP A 269 23.64 -1.28 -10.96
N LYS A 270 24.85 -1.20 -11.53
CA LYS A 270 25.15 -0.24 -12.61
C LYS A 270 24.29 -0.49 -13.86
N ARG A 271 23.58 -1.62 -13.91
CA ARG A 271 22.72 -2.02 -15.01
C ARG A 271 21.45 -1.18 -15.09
N THR A 272 20.92 -1.15 -16.29
CA THR A 272 19.67 -0.45 -16.61
C THR A 272 18.48 -1.28 -16.17
N GLY A 273 17.56 -0.66 -15.43
CA GLY A 273 16.27 -1.21 -15.09
C GLY A 273 15.21 -0.82 -16.13
N VAL A 274 14.23 -1.70 -16.33
CA VAL A 274 13.09 -1.45 -17.21
C VAL A 274 11.79 -1.43 -16.41
N LEU A 275 11.08 -0.31 -16.46
CA LEU A 275 9.75 -0.17 -15.86
C LEU A 275 8.69 -0.35 -16.95
N LEU A 276 7.89 -1.41 -16.84
CA LEU A 276 6.84 -1.77 -17.77
C LEU A 276 5.47 -1.24 -17.27
N VAL A 277 4.78 -0.50 -18.13
CA VAL A 277 3.49 0.12 -17.82
C VAL A 277 2.44 -0.29 -18.86
N HIS A 278 1.46 -1.09 -18.42
CA HIS A 278 0.39 -1.64 -19.27
C HIS A 278 -0.67 -0.60 -19.67
N GLY A 279 -1.50 -0.96 -20.64
CA GLY A 279 -2.61 -0.17 -21.18
C GLY A 279 -3.84 -0.10 -20.27
N PHE A 280 -4.82 0.71 -20.69
CA PHE A 280 -6.11 0.83 -20.01
C PHE A 280 -6.91 -0.47 -20.16
N LEU A 281 -7.67 -0.87 -19.13
CA LEU A 281 -8.37 -2.16 -19.02
C LEU A 281 -7.48 -3.40 -18.93
N ALA A 282 -6.18 -3.29 -19.22
CA ALA A 282 -5.23 -4.39 -19.13
C ALA A 282 -4.75 -4.63 -17.69
N SER A 283 -3.74 -5.49 -17.55
CA SER A 283 -3.02 -5.75 -16.31
C SER A 283 -1.53 -5.96 -16.61
N PRO A 284 -0.65 -6.12 -15.59
CA PRO A 284 0.76 -6.46 -15.80
C PRO A 284 0.98 -7.66 -16.73
N ALA A 285 0.01 -8.59 -16.85
CA ALA A 285 0.05 -9.72 -17.78
C ALA A 285 0.37 -9.31 -19.23
N GLU A 286 -0.13 -8.15 -19.67
CA GLU A 286 0.04 -7.62 -21.04
C GLU A 286 1.51 -7.50 -21.45
N LEU A 287 2.39 -7.23 -20.49
CA LEU A 287 3.82 -7.02 -20.72
C LEU A 287 4.67 -8.08 -20.01
N ALA A 288 4.07 -9.08 -19.35
CA ALA A 288 4.77 -10.03 -18.51
C ALA A 288 5.73 -10.93 -19.30
N GLN A 289 5.33 -11.40 -20.49
CA GLN A 289 6.21 -12.21 -21.34
C GLN A 289 7.41 -11.39 -21.84
N TYR A 290 7.18 -10.14 -22.26
CA TYR A 290 8.25 -9.24 -22.66
C TYR A 290 9.20 -8.94 -21.49
N GLY A 291 8.66 -8.69 -20.30
CA GLY A 291 9.44 -8.50 -19.08
C GLY A 291 10.33 -9.68 -18.73
N ARG A 292 9.84 -10.92 -18.87
CA ARG A 292 10.67 -12.13 -18.69
C ARG A 292 11.80 -12.22 -19.73
N ARG A 293 11.55 -11.83 -21.00
CA ARG A 293 12.59 -11.79 -22.04
C ARG A 293 13.66 -10.73 -21.77
N LEU A 294 13.29 -9.60 -21.16
CA LEU A 294 14.23 -8.56 -20.74
C LEU A 294 15.05 -9.00 -19.52
N HIS A 295 14.42 -9.64 -18.53
CA HIS A 295 15.12 -10.19 -17.37
C HIS A 295 16.09 -11.29 -17.75
N ALA A 296 15.73 -12.17 -18.69
CA ALA A 296 16.65 -13.17 -19.26
C ALA A 296 17.87 -12.57 -19.98
N GLN A 297 17.86 -11.27 -20.29
CA GLN A 297 19.00 -10.52 -20.82
C GLN A 297 19.82 -9.82 -19.72
N GLY A 298 19.56 -10.10 -18.44
CA GLY A 298 20.27 -9.55 -17.29
C GLY A 298 19.76 -8.20 -16.80
N LEU A 299 18.60 -7.73 -17.27
CA LEU A 299 18.01 -6.45 -16.83
C LEU A 299 17.14 -6.64 -15.58
N SER A 300 17.16 -5.67 -14.68
CA SER A 300 16.15 -5.56 -13.62
C SER A 300 14.84 -5.06 -14.22
N VAL A 301 13.73 -5.76 -14.01
CA VAL A 301 12.45 -5.44 -14.66
C VAL A 301 11.34 -5.36 -13.64
N MET A 302 10.53 -4.30 -13.69
CA MET A 302 9.32 -4.19 -12.87
C MET A 302 8.09 -3.95 -13.75
N GLY A 303 7.06 -4.79 -13.60
CA GLY A 303 5.74 -4.59 -14.17
C GLY A 303 4.80 -3.98 -13.16
N VAL A 304 4.38 -2.73 -13.38
CA VAL A 304 3.49 -2.03 -12.44
C VAL A 304 2.05 -2.43 -12.66
N ARG A 305 1.29 -2.59 -11.58
CA ARG A 305 -0.16 -2.69 -11.63
C ARG A 305 -0.78 -1.31 -11.42
N LEU A 306 -1.48 -0.81 -12.43
CA LEU A 306 -2.21 0.45 -12.30
C LEU A 306 -3.37 0.31 -11.31
N ALA A 307 -3.63 1.34 -10.50
CA ALA A 307 -4.74 1.32 -9.55
C ALA A 307 -6.06 1.00 -10.27
N GLY A 308 -6.88 0.12 -9.69
CA GLY A 308 -8.15 -0.30 -10.30
C GLY A 308 -8.03 -1.41 -11.34
N HIS A 309 -6.83 -1.71 -11.83
CA HIS A 309 -6.59 -2.72 -12.85
C HIS A 309 -6.14 -4.06 -12.24
N GLY A 310 -6.41 -5.15 -12.95
CA GLY A 310 -6.06 -6.51 -12.54
C GLY A 310 -6.90 -7.10 -11.40
N THR A 311 -7.93 -6.40 -10.93
CA THR A 311 -8.81 -6.80 -9.81
C THR A 311 -10.27 -6.94 -10.23
N SER A 312 -10.96 -5.84 -10.53
CA SER A 312 -12.37 -5.80 -10.95
C SER A 312 -12.68 -4.48 -11.70
N PRO A 313 -13.58 -4.48 -12.68
CA PRO A 313 -14.09 -3.25 -13.30
C PRO A 313 -14.67 -2.24 -12.28
N TRP A 314 -15.22 -2.73 -11.16
CA TRP A 314 -15.69 -1.89 -10.06
C TRP A 314 -14.54 -1.17 -9.34
N ASP A 315 -13.38 -1.82 -9.18
CA ASP A 315 -12.18 -1.18 -8.64
C ASP A 315 -11.76 -0.04 -9.58
N LEU A 316 -11.66 -0.32 -10.89
CA LEU A 316 -11.31 0.69 -11.90
C LEU A 316 -12.28 1.88 -11.93
N LYS A 317 -13.59 1.62 -11.77
CA LYS A 317 -14.61 2.66 -11.69
C LYS A 317 -14.36 3.66 -10.54
N GLU A 318 -13.74 3.23 -9.45
CA GLU A 318 -13.48 4.07 -8.27
C GLU A 318 -12.18 4.88 -8.37
N ARG A 319 -11.33 4.65 -9.38
CA ARG A 319 -10.02 5.30 -9.48
C ARG A 319 -10.00 6.51 -10.39
N ALA A 320 -9.22 7.51 -9.99
CA ALA A 320 -8.86 8.63 -10.85
C ALA A 320 -7.58 8.32 -11.63
N TRP A 321 -7.34 9.01 -12.75
CA TRP A 321 -6.10 8.81 -13.51
C TRP A 321 -4.84 9.15 -12.72
N LYS A 322 -4.95 10.06 -11.74
CA LYS A 322 -3.88 10.39 -10.80
C LYS A 322 -3.48 9.17 -9.95
N ASP A 323 -4.39 8.24 -9.71
CA ASP A 323 -4.10 6.99 -8.98
C ASP A 323 -3.26 6.05 -9.85
N TRP A 324 -3.52 6.01 -11.15
CA TRP A 324 -2.70 5.28 -12.12
C TRP A 324 -1.29 5.85 -12.19
N LEU A 325 -1.16 7.18 -12.30
CA LEU A 325 0.17 7.83 -12.28
C LEU A 325 0.89 7.61 -10.95
N ARG A 326 0.17 7.60 -9.81
CA ARG A 326 0.75 7.23 -8.51
C ARG A 326 1.27 5.79 -8.52
N SER A 327 0.61 4.83 -9.18
CA SER A 327 1.18 3.47 -9.33
C SER A 327 2.50 3.48 -10.10
N VAL A 328 2.59 4.25 -11.19
CA VAL A 328 3.83 4.37 -11.96
C VAL A 328 4.96 4.99 -11.11
N ARG A 329 4.66 6.05 -10.34
CA ARG A 329 5.64 6.66 -9.42
C ARG A 329 6.16 5.69 -8.37
N ARG A 330 5.28 4.88 -7.78
CA ARG A 330 5.68 3.87 -6.78
C ARG A 330 6.56 2.80 -7.40
N GLY A 331 6.18 2.27 -8.56
CA GLY A 331 7.01 1.31 -9.28
C GLY A 331 8.37 1.88 -9.69
N TYR A 332 8.40 3.13 -10.15
CA TYR A 332 9.64 3.84 -10.46
C TYR A 332 10.55 3.96 -9.23
N ARG A 333 10.00 4.39 -8.08
CA ARG A 333 10.75 4.48 -6.83
C ARG A 333 11.31 3.13 -6.39
N ILE A 334 10.49 2.08 -6.42
CA ILE A 334 10.92 0.72 -6.07
C ILE A 334 12.08 0.30 -6.95
N LEU A 335 11.94 0.41 -8.28
CA LEU A 335 12.98 0.01 -9.22
C LEU A 335 14.26 0.85 -9.05
N SER A 336 14.14 2.15 -8.76
CA SER A 336 15.29 3.08 -8.62
C SER A 336 16.25 2.76 -7.47
N ALA A 337 15.80 1.98 -6.49
CA ALA A 337 16.66 1.50 -5.41
C ALA A 337 17.60 0.36 -5.86
N TYR A 338 17.25 -0.33 -6.96
CA TYR A 338 18.03 -1.46 -7.46
C TYR A 338 19.01 -1.06 -8.55
N VAL A 339 18.72 -0.02 -9.34
CA VAL A 339 19.46 0.36 -10.56
C VAL A 339 19.90 1.82 -10.58
N GLU A 340 20.91 2.13 -11.40
CA GLU A 340 21.38 3.50 -11.66
C GLU A 340 20.66 4.21 -12.81
N ARG A 341 20.08 3.44 -13.73
CA ARG A 341 19.39 3.96 -14.93
C ARG A 341 18.06 3.26 -15.11
N ILE A 342 17.01 4.01 -15.44
CA ILE A 342 15.68 3.46 -15.74
C ILE A 342 15.25 3.84 -17.14
N VAL A 343 14.82 2.85 -17.91
CA VAL A 343 14.06 3.04 -19.15
C VAL A 343 12.61 2.63 -18.89
N MET A 344 11.67 3.50 -19.24
CA MET A 344 10.24 3.19 -19.13
C MET A 344 9.72 2.68 -20.48
N VAL A 345 8.99 1.57 -20.49
CA VAL A 345 8.25 1.10 -21.66
C VAL A 345 6.77 1.11 -21.30
N GLY A 346 6.03 1.98 -21.97
CA GLY A 346 4.60 2.13 -21.74
C GLY A 346 3.80 1.79 -22.99
N PHE A 347 2.79 0.94 -22.83
CA PHE A 347 1.85 0.58 -23.90
C PHE A 347 0.53 1.34 -23.74
N SER A 348 0.04 1.94 -24.83
CA SER A 348 -1.24 2.67 -24.87
C SER A 348 -1.34 3.71 -23.75
N ALA A 349 -2.33 3.61 -22.86
CA ALA A 349 -2.44 4.47 -21.67
C ALA A 349 -1.17 4.46 -20.78
N GLY A 350 -0.46 3.33 -20.72
CA GLY A 350 0.82 3.22 -20.04
C GLY A 350 1.92 4.08 -20.66
N GLY A 351 1.90 4.27 -21.98
CA GLY A 351 2.81 5.21 -22.67
C GLY A 351 2.52 6.66 -22.31
N ALA A 352 1.24 7.02 -22.18
CA ALA A 352 0.83 8.34 -21.71
C ALA A 352 1.27 8.60 -20.26
N LEU A 353 1.08 7.61 -19.38
CA LEU A 353 1.55 7.68 -17.99
C LEU A 353 3.07 7.76 -17.88
N ALA A 354 3.80 7.05 -18.75
CA ALA A 354 5.26 7.11 -18.79
C ALA A 354 5.76 8.50 -19.20
N LEU A 355 5.16 9.10 -20.23
CA LEU A 355 5.48 10.47 -20.64
C LEU A 355 5.07 11.50 -19.60
N LEU A 356 3.94 11.31 -18.90
CA LEU A 356 3.54 12.14 -17.77
C LEU A 356 4.58 12.10 -16.64
N LEU A 357 5.06 10.91 -16.26
CA LEU A 357 6.13 10.81 -15.25
C LEU A 357 7.43 11.45 -15.77
N ALA A 358 7.81 11.21 -17.01
CA ALA A 358 9.00 11.82 -17.61
C ALA A 358 8.95 13.36 -17.66
N SER A 359 7.76 13.93 -17.73
CA SER A 359 7.55 15.39 -17.64
C SER A 359 7.92 15.97 -16.27
N GLU A 360 7.95 15.14 -15.23
CA GLU A 360 8.36 15.48 -13.86
C GLU A 360 9.88 15.41 -13.69
N ARG A 361 10.60 14.86 -14.66
CA ARG A 361 12.06 14.70 -14.70
C ARG A 361 12.62 13.98 -13.46
N PRO A 362 12.13 12.77 -13.16
CA PRO A 362 12.67 12.01 -12.04
C PRO A 362 14.15 11.68 -12.30
N GLU A 363 14.93 11.64 -11.23
CA GLU A 363 16.33 11.19 -11.28
C GLU A 363 16.43 9.76 -11.81
N LYS A 364 17.57 9.41 -12.41
CA LYS A 364 17.86 8.10 -13.05
C LYS A 364 17.07 7.78 -14.33
N LEU A 365 16.14 8.63 -14.79
CA LEU A 365 15.39 8.37 -16.03
C LEU A 365 16.28 8.56 -17.26
N SER A 366 16.54 7.46 -17.97
CA SER A 366 17.40 7.44 -19.16
C SER A 366 16.61 7.52 -20.47
N GLY A 367 15.37 7.02 -20.52
CA GLY A 367 14.56 7.09 -21.72
C GLY A 367 13.13 6.58 -21.55
N VAL A 368 12.26 6.92 -22.49
CA VAL A 368 10.88 6.45 -22.55
C VAL A 368 10.57 5.86 -23.92
N ALA A 369 10.13 4.61 -23.97
CA ALA A 369 9.47 4.04 -25.13
C ALA A 369 7.95 4.12 -24.94
N ALA A 370 7.29 4.96 -25.74
CA ALA A 370 5.85 5.18 -25.73
C ALA A 370 5.23 4.48 -26.96
N VAL A 371 4.50 3.40 -26.73
CA VAL A 371 3.98 2.53 -27.80
C VAL A 371 2.46 2.66 -27.88
N SER A 372 1.92 2.86 -29.09
CA SER A 372 0.49 3.04 -29.38
C SER A 372 -0.21 4.07 -28.45
N THR A 373 0.49 5.14 -28.09
CA THR A 373 0.05 6.08 -27.03
C THR A 373 -1.06 7.01 -27.52
N PRO A 374 -2.20 7.09 -26.81
CA PRO A 374 -3.35 7.85 -27.29
C PRO A 374 -3.23 9.36 -27.03
N VAL A 375 -3.52 10.15 -28.06
CA VAL A 375 -3.95 11.56 -27.95
C VAL A 375 -5.33 11.76 -28.57
N ILE A 376 -5.60 11.05 -29.66
CA ILE A 376 -6.87 11.02 -30.36
C ILE A 376 -7.32 9.56 -30.47
N TYR A 377 -8.58 9.28 -30.13
CA TYR A 377 -9.18 7.97 -30.27
C TYR A 377 -10.00 7.88 -31.57
N ARG A 378 -9.98 6.72 -32.26
CA ARG A 378 -10.76 6.53 -33.49
C ARG A 378 -12.26 6.45 -33.24
N ASN A 379 -12.67 5.87 -32.11
CA ASN A 379 -14.08 5.70 -31.82
C ASN A 379 -14.75 7.01 -31.39
N ARG A 380 -15.56 7.61 -32.28
CA ARG A 380 -16.34 8.83 -32.01
C ARG A 380 -17.32 8.68 -30.83
N LYS A 381 -17.69 7.47 -30.41
CA LYS A 381 -18.52 7.24 -29.20
C LYS A 381 -17.82 7.72 -27.92
N LEU A 382 -16.47 7.75 -27.90
CA LEU A 382 -15.69 8.31 -26.80
C LEU A 382 -15.84 9.84 -26.66
N ALA A 383 -16.25 10.54 -27.72
CA ALA A 383 -16.51 11.98 -27.68
C ALA A 383 -17.69 12.34 -26.77
N PHE A 384 -18.67 11.43 -26.62
CA PHE A 384 -19.88 11.60 -25.80
C PHE A 384 -19.70 11.20 -24.32
N VAL A 385 -18.54 10.65 -23.95
CA VAL A 385 -18.25 10.19 -22.57
C VAL A 385 -18.45 11.28 -21.51
N PRO A 386 -18.08 12.56 -21.70
CA PRO A 386 -18.34 13.59 -20.68
C PRO A 386 -19.83 13.86 -20.46
N LEU A 387 -20.64 13.77 -21.53
CA LEU A 387 -22.09 13.94 -21.43
C LEU A 387 -22.70 12.78 -20.66
N LEU A 388 -22.33 11.54 -21.00
CA LEU A 388 -22.75 10.33 -20.29
C LEU A 388 -22.30 10.35 -18.81
N HIS A 389 -21.07 10.79 -18.53
CA HIS A 389 -20.58 10.94 -17.16
C HIS A 389 -21.34 12.01 -16.38
N GLY A 390 -21.60 13.18 -16.98
CA GLY A 390 -22.36 14.26 -16.37
C GLY A 390 -23.80 13.85 -16.03
N ILE A 391 -24.45 13.15 -16.96
CA ILE A 391 -25.79 12.55 -16.75
C ILE A 391 -25.73 11.51 -15.62
N ASN A 392 -24.74 10.60 -15.63
CA ASN A 392 -24.57 9.58 -14.58
C ASN A 392 -24.32 10.18 -13.19
N LYS A 393 -23.65 11.33 -13.10
CA LYS A 393 -23.40 12.02 -11.82
C LYS A 393 -24.64 12.78 -11.32
N LEU A 394 -25.50 13.25 -12.22
CA LEU A 394 -26.77 13.90 -11.88
C LEU A 394 -27.85 12.86 -11.55
N SER A 395 -27.86 11.72 -12.23
CA SER A 395 -28.81 10.64 -11.96
C SER A 395 -28.57 9.94 -10.62
N SER A 396 -27.34 9.93 -10.09
CA SER A 396 -27.09 9.44 -8.72
C SER A 396 -27.78 10.28 -7.63
N TRP A 397 -28.35 11.45 -7.98
CA TRP A 397 -29.15 12.30 -7.10
C TRP A 397 -30.66 12.08 -7.31
N ILE A 398 -31.07 11.33 -8.34
CA ILE A 398 -32.46 11.05 -8.70
C ILE A 398 -32.64 9.53 -8.82
N PRO A 399 -33.10 8.86 -7.75
CA PRO A 399 -33.23 7.39 -7.70
C PRO A 399 -34.16 6.76 -8.75
N SER A 400 -34.96 7.57 -9.45
CA SER A 400 -36.06 7.14 -10.33
C SER A 400 -35.70 7.00 -11.81
N PHE A 401 -34.43 7.12 -12.20
CA PHE A 401 -34.03 7.09 -13.61
C PHE A 401 -33.52 5.69 -14.02
N GLU A 402 -34.38 4.89 -14.66
CA GLU A 402 -34.16 3.49 -15.08
C GLU A 402 -33.17 3.30 -16.26
N GLY A 403 -32.40 4.32 -16.65
CA GLY A 403 -31.54 4.32 -17.85
C GLY A 403 -30.03 4.35 -17.59
N PHE A 404 -29.53 3.64 -16.57
CA PHE A 404 -28.13 3.72 -16.14
C PHE A 404 -27.28 2.56 -16.68
N MET A 405 -26.30 2.85 -17.56
CA MET A 405 -25.24 1.88 -17.93
C MET A 405 -23.90 2.35 -17.37
N PRO A 406 -23.49 1.90 -16.15
CA PRO A 406 -22.20 2.26 -15.56
C PRO A 406 -21.02 1.65 -16.31
N PHE A 407 -21.29 0.58 -17.05
CA PHE A 407 -20.33 -0.18 -17.83
C PHE A 407 -20.78 -0.28 -19.29
N ILE A 408 -19.80 -0.39 -20.18
CA ILE A 408 -19.98 -0.66 -21.60
C ILE A 408 -19.16 -1.90 -21.91
N GLU A 409 -19.71 -2.84 -22.67
CA GLU A 409 -18.97 -4.04 -23.09
C GLU A 409 -17.82 -3.69 -24.04
N ASN A 410 -16.70 -4.40 -23.87
CA ASN A 410 -15.46 -4.27 -24.60
C ASN A 410 -15.25 -5.51 -25.47
N ASP A 411 -15.21 -5.32 -26.78
CA ASP A 411 -14.75 -6.37 -27.69
C ASP A 411 -13.23 -6.24 -27.85
N SER A 412 -12.49 -6.86 -26.93
CA SER A 412 -11.03 -6.72 -26.84
C SER A 412 -10.30 -7.68 -27.79
N GLU A 413 -9.19 -7.22 -28.35
CA GLU A 413 -8.20 -8.04 -29.04
C GLU A 413 -7.54 -9.10 -28.13
N HIS A 414 -7.51 -8.87 -26.81
CA HIS A 414 -6.93 -9.77 -25.79
C HIS A 414 -7.90 -9.98 -24.61
N PRO A 415 -9.00 -10.74 -24.77
CA PRO A 415 -10.02 -10.92 -23.73
C PRO A 415 -9.50 -11.62 -22.47
N HIS A 416 -8.42 -12.42 -22.59
CA HIS A 416 -7.75 -13.08 -21.46
C HIS A 416 -6.96 -12.12 -20.55
N ILE A 417 -6.73 -10.88 -21.02
CA ILE A 417 -5.90 -9.88 -20.33
C ILE A 417 -6.72 -8.64 -19.95
N ASN A 418 -7.60 -8.19 -20.84
CA ASN A 418 -8.36 -6.96 -20.65
C ASN A 418 -9.72 -7.21 -19.99
N TYR A 419 -10.20 -6.23 -19.24
CA TYR A 419 -11.59 -6.24 -18.79
C TYR A 419 -12.55 -6.27 -19.97
N PHE A 420 -13.59 -7.10 -19.80
CA PHE A 420 -14.73 -7.15 -20.69
C PHE A 420 -15.66 -5.96 -20.44
N ASN A 421 -15.82 -5.52 -19.18
CA ASN A 421 -16.65 -4.35 -18.87
C ASN A 421 -15.81 -3.08 -18.66
N ILE A 422 -16.07 -2.06 -19.48
CA ILE A 422 -15.44 -0.74 -19.40
C ILE A 422 -16.25 0.18 -18.48
N PRO A 423 -15.72 0.65 -17.34
CA PRO A 423 -16.42 1.66 -16.55
C PRO A 423 -16.43 3.00 -17.29
N VAL A 424 -17.60 3.61 -17.45
CA VAL A 424 -17.76 4.94 -18.08
C VAL A 424 -16.91 6.00 -17.35
N GLN A 425 -16.80 5.88 -16.02
CA GLN A 425 -15.92 6.72 -15.22
C GLN A 425 -14.44 6.58 -15.62
N GLY A 426 -13.99 5.36 -15.91
CA GLY A 426 -12.62 5.09 -16.35
C GLY A 426 -12.32 5.77 -17.68
N LEU A 427 -13.25 5.73 -18.64
CA LEU A 427 -13.11 6.45 -19.92
C LEU A 427 -12.99 7.97 -19.73
N TYR A 428 -13.78 8.52 -18.81
CA TYR A 428 -13.70 9.95 -18.48
C TYR A 428 -12.33 10.31 -17.88
N GLN A 429 -11.82 9.49 -16.96
CA GLN A 429 -10.48 9.67 -16.38
C GLN A 429 -9.36 9.52 -17.42
N LEU A 430 -9.52 8.60 -18.37
CA LEU A 430 -8.59 8.41 -19.48
C LEU A 430 -8.50 9.66 -20.35
N ARG A 431 -9.62 10.31 -20.67
CA ARG A 431 -9.63 11.59 -21.39
C ARG A 431 -8.91 12.69 -20.60
N LEU A 432 -9.22 12.85 -19.31
CA LEU A 432 -8.55 13.85 -18.46
C LEU A 432 -7.04 13.66 -18.41
N MET A 433 -6.59 12.40 -18.37
CA MET A 433 -5.16 12.06 -18.42
C MET A 433 -4.52 12.48 -19.73
N THR A 434 -5.18 12.21 -20.86
CA THR A 434 -4.70 12.58 -22.19
C THR A 434 -4.65 14.10 -22.39
N ASP A 435 -5.63 14.84 -21.86
CA ASP A 435 -5.63 16.30 -21.85
C ASP A 435 -4.45 16.84 -21.03
N GLU A 436 -4.20 16.27 -19.85
CA GLU A 436 -3.03 16.63 -19.02
C GLU A 436 -1.70 16.29 -19.71
N LEU A 437 -1.60 15.13 -20.37
CA LEU A 437 -0.41 14.74 -21.13
C LEU A 437 -0.09 15.81 -22.18
N GLN A 438 -1.07 16.22 -22.97
CA GLN A 438 -0.86 17.22 -24.02
C GLN A 438 -0.30 18.54 -23.49
N ASN A 439 -0.67 18.94 -22.27
CA ASN A 439 -0.16 20.14 -21.60
C ASN A 439 1.27 19.98 -21.05
N ARG A 440 1.73 18.73 -20.89
CA ARG A 440 3.04 18.40 -20.30
C ARG A 440 4.09 17.88 -21.27
N LEU A 441 3.72 17.50 -22.50
CA LEU A 441 4.66 16.97 -23.50
C LEU A 441 5.88 17.87 -23.73
N ALA A 442 5.70 19.20 -23.70
CA ALA A 442 6.80 20.16 -23.84
C ALA A 442 7.78 20.20 -22.65
N LYS A 443 7.46 19.53 -21.53
CA LYS A 443 8.36 19.42 -20.36
C LYS A 443 9.26 18.19 -20.44
N VAL A 444 8.92 17.21 -21.27
CA VAL A 444 9.67 15.96 -21.47
C VAL A 444 10.95 16.25 -22.25
N LYS A 445 12.10 15.99 -21.61
CA LYS A 445 13.43 16.23 -22.17
C LYS A 445 14.27 14.95 -22.34
N SER A 446 13.89 13.85 -21.69
CA SER A 446 14.56 12.57 -21.83
C SER A 446 14.45 12.04 -23.28
N PRO A 447 15.36 11.15 -23.70
CA PRO A 447 15.20 10.39 -24.93
C PRO A 447 13.82 9.71 -25.04
N VAL A 448 13.16 9.83 -26.19
CA VAL A 448 11.84 9.23 -26.42
C VAL A 448 11.80 8.43 -27.73
N LEU A 449 11.46 7.15 -27.64
CA LEU A 449 11.05 6.35 -28.78
C LEU A 449 9.52 6.25 -28.82
N ILE A 450 8.93 6.67 -29.94
CA ILE A 450 7.49 6.50 -30.20
C ILE A 450 7.33 5.37 -31.20
N ILE A 451 6.52 4.36 -30.88
CA ILE A 451 6.18 3.28 -31.80
C ILE A 451 4.67 3.30 -32.04
N GLN A 452 4.22 3.23 -33.29
CA GLN A 452 2.80 3.27 -33.63
C GLN A 452 2.48 2.35 -34.81
N GLY A 453 1.39 1.57 -34.68
CA GLY A 453 0.80 0.82 -35.78
C GLY A 453 0.13 1.75 -36.79
N GLU A 454 0.39 1.56 -38.09
CA GLU A 454 -0.15 2.39 -39.18
C GLU A 454 -1.68 2.25 -39.33
N GLY A 455 -2.22 1.07 -39.03
CA GLY A 455 -3.63 0.72 -39.14
C GLY A 455 -4.40 0.66 -37.83
N ASP A 456 -3.79 0.97 -36.68
CA ASP A 456 -4.34 0.83 -35.32
C ASP A 456 -5.82 1.22 -35.20
N LEU A 457 -6.68 0.24 -34.88
CA LEU A 457 -8.13 0.42 -34.83
C LEU A 457 -8.64 1.14 -33.57
N VAL A 458 -7.82 1.21 -32.52
CA VAL A 458 -8.21 1.79 -31.22
C VAL A 458 -7.76 3.26 -31.14
N VAL A 459 -6.48 3.50 -31.43
CA VAL A 459 -5.83 4.82 -31.34
C VAL A 459 -5.62 5.37 -32.74
N ASP A 460 -5.98 6.63 -32.97
CA ASP A 460 -5.69 7.27 -34.25
C ASP A 460 -4.16 7.44 -34.40
N PRO A 461 -3.52 6.89 -35.46
CA PRO A 461 -2.10 7.03 -35.72
C PRO A 461 -1.58 8.49 -35.71
N LYS A 462 -2.44 9.49 -35.95
CA LYS A 462 -2.11 10.91 -35.79
C LYS A 462 -1.63 11.25 -34.38
N SER A 463 -2.04 10.49 -33.37
CA SER A 463 -1.58 10.64 -31.98
C SER A 463 -0.06 10.62 -31.89
N ALA A 464 0.60 9.66 -32.56
CA ALA A 464 2.05 9.55 -32.55
C ALA A 464 2.75 10.79 -33.15
N LYS A 465 2.19 11.35 -34.23
CA LYS A 465 2.69 12.60 -34.84
C LYS A 465 2.52 13.80 -33.91
N ILE A 466 1.37 13.91 -33.23
CA ILE A 466 1.10 14.99 -32.27
C ILE A 466 2.06 14.91 -31.09
N ILE A 467 2.25 13.72 -30.52
CA ILE A 467 3.19 13.48 -29.43
C ILE A 467 4.60 13.89 -29.88
N HIS A 468 5.08 13.33 -30.99
CA HIS A 468 6.40 13.62 -31.54
C HIS A 468 6.63 15.13 -31.75
N GLY A 469 5.64 15.82 -32.32
CA GLY A 469 5.72 17.26 -32.58
C GLY A 469 5.77 18.12 -31.31
N LYS A 470 5.05 17.74 -30.24
CA LYS A 470 4.97 18.51 -28.98
C LYS A 470 6.11 18.20 -27.99
N LEU A 471 6.83 17.10 -28.15
CA LEU A 471 7.98 16.76 -27.29
C LEU A 471 9.11 17.77 -27.43
N ALA A 472 9.61 18.27 -26.30
CA ALA A 472 10.80 19.13 -26.24
C ALA A 472 12.13 18.35 -26.25
N SER A 473 12.08 17.03 -26.18
CA SER A 473 13.25 16.17 -26.30
C SER A 473 13.96 16.38 -27.64
N THR A 474 15.29 16.49 -27.59
CA THR A 474 16.17 16.56 -28.76
C THR A 474 16.50 15.18 -29.32
N ASP A 475 16.38 14.13 -28.50
CA ASP A 475 16.53 12.72 -28.91
C ASP A 475 15.14 12.09 -28.93
N LYS A 476 14.46 12.22 -30.07
CA LYS A 476 13.14 11.64 -30.29
C LYS A 476 13.08 10.92 -31.63
N THR A 477 12.58 9.69 -31.61
CA THR A 477 12.43 8.85 -32.80
C THR A 477 10.98 8.40 -32.91
N LEU A 478 10.44 8.42 -34.13
CA LEU A 478 9.13 7.86 -34.45
C LEU A 478 9.30 6.65 -35.37
N HIS A 479 8.85 5.49 -34.91
CA HIS A 479 8.90 4.23 -35.64
C HIS A 479 7.48 3.76 -35.98
N TRP A 480 7.25 3.49 -37.27
CA TRP A 480 5.97 3.00 -37.78
C TRP A 480 6.02 1.48 -37.93
N VAL A 481 4.95 0.81 -37.51
CA VAL A 481 4.77 -0.63 -37.65
C VAL A 481 3.60 -0.86 -38.61
N ALA A 482 3.83 -1.63 -39.68
CA ALA A 482 2.77 -2.07 -40.57
C ALA A 482 1.89 -3.10 -39.85
N ALA A 483 0.89 -2.60 -39.12
CA ALA A 483 -0.04 -3.37 -38.30
C ALA A 483 -1.41 -2.69 -38.28
N ASP A 484 -2.47 -3.47 -38.39
CA ASP A 484 -3.87 -3.06 -38.18
C ASP A 484 -4.38 -3.33 -36.76
N ARG A 485 -3.59 -4.04 -35.95
CA ARG A 485 -3.88 -4.35 -34.54
C ARG A 485 -3.32 -3.33 -33.56
N HIS A 486 -3.95 -3.21 -32.40
CA HIS A 486 -3.48 -2.33 -31.33
C HIS A 486 -2.31 -2.94 -30.53
N GLY A 487 -2.38 -4.24 -30.20
CA GLY A 487 -1.47 -4.96 -29.29
C GLY A 487 -0.08 -5.32 -29.83
N ILE A 488 0.62 -4.38 -30.46
CA ILE A 488 1.86 -4.63 -31.21
C ILE A 488 3.06 -5.09 -30.37
N ILE A 489 3.09 -4.85 -29.05
CA ILE A 489 4.16 -5.36 -28.18
C ILE A 489 3.93 -6.84 -27.84
N ASN A 490 2.74 -7.18 -27.34
CA ASN A 490 2.44 -8.51 -26.82
C ASN A 490 2.59 -9.57 -27.93
N GLU A 491 2.10 -9.24 -29.12
CA GLU A 491 2.21 -10.10 -30.32
C GLU A 491 3.52 -9.94 -31.10
N ASP A 492 4.41 -9.05 -30.66
CA ASP A 492 5.67 -8.71 -31.33
C ASP A 492 5.51 -8.39 -32.84
N ILE A 493 4.40 -7.74 -33.19
CA ILE A 493 4.08 -7.41 -34.59
C ILE A 493 5.15 -6.46 -35.14
N GLY A 494 5.65 -6.76 -36.34
CA GLY A 494 6.70 -5.97 -36.99
C GLY A 494 8.03 -5.95 -36.24
N ASN A 495 8.32 -6.95 -35.39
CA ASN A 495 9.49 -7.01 -34.52
C ASN A 495 9.57 -5.82 -33.54
N THR A 496 8.42 -5.36 -33.05
CA THR A 496 8.34 -4.25 -32.10
C THR A 496 9.25 -4.46 -30.89
N GLN A 497 9.35 -5.68 -30.35
CA GLN A 497 10.22 -5.98 -29.22
C GLN A 497 11.71 -5.83 -29.57
N LYS A 498 12.11 -6.12 -30.81
CA LYS A 498 13.49 -5.89 -31.26
C LYS A 498 13.85 -4.40 -31.27
N VAL A 499 12.93 -3.56 -31.74
CA VAL A 499 13.11 -2.10 -31.76
C VAL A 499 13.19 -1.54 -30.33
N LEU A 500 12.32 -2.03 -29.43
CA LEU A 500 12.37 -1.69 -28.00
C LEU A 500 13.68 -2.10 -27.36
N ASN A 501 14.15 -3.33 -27.61
CA ASN A 501 15.41 -3.84 -27.07
C ASN A 501 16.60 -3.00 -27.55
N ALA A 502 16.62 -2.61 -28.82
CA ALA A 502 17.66 -1.72 -29.35
C ALA A 502 17.66 -0.37 -28.62
N PHE A 503 16.49 0.22 -28.36
CA PHE A 503 16.37 1.45 -27.59
C PHE A 503 16.84 1.31 -26.14
N ILE A 504 16.49 0.21 -25.47
CA ILE A 504 16.91 -0.06 -24.08
C ILE A 504 18.44 -0.24 -24.01
N ARG A 505 19.04 -0.98 -24.96
CA ARG A 505 20.48 -1.27 -24.97
C ARG A 505 21.36 -0.03 -25.11
N ARG A 506 20.88 1.02 -25.80
CA ARG A 506 21.56 2.33 -25.87
C ARG A 506 21.94 2.89 -24.49
N PHE A 507 21.20 2.52 -23.45
CA PHE A 507 21.43 2.96 -22.08
C PHE A 507 22.07 1.89 -21.19
N ALA A 508 22.13 0.64 -21.66
CA ALA A 508 22.80 -0.45 -20.94
C ALA A 508 24.31 -0.47 -21.21
N GLU A 509 24.75 0.02 -22.37
CA GLU A 509 26.14 -0.08 -22.87
C GLU A 509 27.05 1.10 -22.49
N ASP A 510 26.53 2.16 -21.84
CA ASP A 510 27.35 3.24 -21.27
C ASP A 510 28.00 2.78 -19.93
N GLU A 511 28.83 1.74 -20.00
CA GLU A 511 29.90 1.51 -19.02
C GLU A 511 31.10 2.39 -19.41
N PRO A 512 31.73 3.16 -18.49
CA PRO A 512 33.08 3.61 -18.77
C PRO A 512 33.93 2.36 -18.90
N ALA A 513 34.50 2.15 -20.09
CA ALA A 513 35.49 1.12 -20.34
C ALA A 513 36.61 1.26 -19.30
N GLY A 514 36.53 0.45 -18.24
CA GLY A 514 37.57 0.33 -17.24
C GLY A 514 38.79 -0.24 -17.92
N THR A 515 39.84 0.58 -17.96
CA THR A 515 41.24 0.21 -18.18
C THR A 515 41.52 -1.27 -17.95
N ALA A 516 41.60 -2.04 -19.03
CA ALA A 516 42.34 -3.30 -19.05
C ALA A 516 43.83 -2.92 -19.09
N ALA A 517 44.53 -3.27 -18.01
CA ALA A 517 45.99 -3.28 -17.92
C ALA A 517 46.57 -4.46 -18.69
#